data_AF-A0A931MU19-F1
#
_entry.id   AF-A0A931MU19-F1
#
_cell.length_a   1.000
_cell.length_b   1.000
_cell.length_c   1.000
_cell.angle_alpha   90.00
_cell.angle_beta   90.00
_cell.angle_gamma   90.00
#
_symmetry.space_group_name_H-M   'P 1'
#
loop_
_entity.id
_entity.type
_entity.pdbx_description
1 polymer ?
#
loop_
_entity_poly.entity_id
_entity_poly.type
_entity_poly.pdbx_seq_one_letter_code
_entity_poly.pdbx_strand_id
1 'polypeptide(L)'
;MGKQGLFVKKGYDTLYTINDVLLGLWFLIGSICFYFETLKMWGVTLFVLGSVQMLIRPTIRLVHHFQLRNEYEDEYERKNNS
;
A
#
# COMPACT_ATOMS: atom_id res chain seq x y z
N MET A 1 2.64 6.27 28.07
CA MET A 1 3.58 5.18 27.71
C MET A 1 2.95 4.40 26.56
N GLY A 2 3.58 4.38 25.38
CA GLY A 2 3.00 3.74 24.18
C GLY A 2 4.05 3.40 23.12
N LYS A 3 5.21 2.91 23.53
CA LYS A 3 6.35 2.57 22.65
C LYS A 3 6.12 1.32 21.77
N GLN A 4 4.94 0.71 21.84
CA GLN A 4 4.64 -0.59 21.21
C GLN A 4 3.92 -0.45 19.85
N GLY A 5 3.34 0.72 19.53
CA GLY A 5 2.66 0.98 18.24
C GLY A 5 3.56 1.51 17.12
N LEU A 6 4.76 2.00 17.43
CA LEU A 6 5.63 2.68 16.46
C LEU A 6 6.56 1.74 15.68
N PHE A 7 6.89 0.57 16.22
CA PHE A 7 7.74 -0.40 15.52
C PHE A 7 6.99 -1.18 14.44
N VAL A 8 5.67 -1.35 14.57
CA VAL A 8 4.81 -1.87 13.50
C VAL A 8 4.76 -0.88 12.34
N LYS A 9 4.72 0.44 12.60
CA LYS A 9 4.66 1.49 11.57
C LYS A 9 5.82 1.43 10.56
N LYS A 10 7.03 1.11 11.00
CA LYS A 10 8.24 1.19 10.15
C LYS A 10 8.38 0.01 9.16
N GLY A 11 7.88 -1.17 9.53
CA GLY A 11 7.83 -2.33 8.64
C GLY A 11 6.80 -2.16 7.52
N TYR A 12 5.68 -1.50 7.82
CA TYR A 12 4.58 -1.29 6.86
C TYR A 12 4.97 -0.36 5.71
N ASP A 13 5.71 0.73 5.96
CA ASP A 13 6.19 1.61 4.89
C ASP A 13 7.18 0.93 3.94
N THR A 14 8.01 0.02 4.49
CA THR A 14 8.96 -0.75 3.68
C THR A 14 8.24 -1.79 2.82
N LEU A 15 7.28 -2.52 3.40
CA LEU A 15 6.43 -3.46 2.66
C LEU A 15 5.60 -2.77 1.57
N TYR A 16 5.23 -1.51 1.79
CA TYR A 16 4.50 -0.70 0.81
C TYR A 16 5.37 -0.35 -0.40
N THR A 17 6.59 0.14 -0.14
CA THR A 17 7.56 0.45 -1.19
C THR A 17 7.92 -0.80 -2.01
N ILE A 18 8.10 -1.94 -1.33
CA ILE A 18 8.34 -3.22 -1.98
C ILE A 18 7.15 -3.64 -2.84
N ASN A 19 5.92 -3.53 -2.33
CA ASN A 19 4.70 -3.81 -3.11
C ASN A 19 4.63 -2.98 -4.37
N ASP A 20 5.01 -1.71 -4.29
CA ASP A 20 4.97 -0.79 -5.42
C ASP A 20 5.99 -1.14 -6.52
N VAL A 21 7.19 -1.55 -6.11
CA VAL A 21 8.22 -2.05 -7.03
C VAL A 21 7.80 -3.39 -7.64
N LEU A 22 7.23 -4.31 -6.87
CA LEU A 22 6.70 -5.58 -7.38
C LEU A 22 5.56 -5.36 -8.38
N LEU A 23 4.65 -4.43 -8.10
CA LEU A 23 3.56 -4.04 -9.00
C LEU A 23 4.14 -3.59 -10.36
N GLY A 24 5.11 -2.68 -10.34
CA GLY A 24 5.77 -2.20 -11.56
C GLY A 24 6.48 -3.33 -12.32
N LEU A 25 7.11 -4.26 -11.59
CA LEU A 25 7.78 -5.42 -12.17
C LEU A 25 6.78 -6.37 -12.85
N TRP A 26 5.65 -6.66 -12.21
CA TRP A 26 4.58 -7.49 -12.78
C TRP A 26 3.92 -6.83 -13.98
N PHE A 27 3.74 -5.51 -13.96
CA PHE A 27 3.21 -4.77 -15.10
C PHE A 27 4.18 -4.81 -16.29
N LEU A 28 5.48 -4.66 -16.05
CA LEU A 28 6.53 -4.77 -17.06
C LEU A 28 6.59 -6.18 -17.66
N ILE A 29 6.61 -7.21 -16.81
CA ILE A 29 6.64 -8.61 -17.23
C ILE A 29 5.36 -8.97 -17.98
N GLY A 30 4.19 -8.53 -17.50
CA GLY A 30 2.90 -8.72 -18.15
C GLY A 30 2.85 -8.08 -19.55
N SER A 31 3.40 -6.87 -19.70
CA SER A 31 3.51 -6.18 -20.99
C SER A 31 4.36 -6.97 -21.98
N ILE A 32 5.47 -7.57 -21.54
CA ILE A 32 6.34 -8.39 -22.39
C ILE A 32 5.68 -9.73 -22.71
N CYS A 33 5.03 -10.36 -21.72
CA CYS A 33 4.31 -11.62 -21.89
C CYS A 33 3.14 -11.51 -22.87
N PHE A 34 2.50 -10.35 -22.97
CA PHE A 34 1.40 -10.12 -23.92
C PHE A 34 1.84 -10.27 -25.39
N TYR A 35 3.14 -10.13 -25.66
CA TYR A 35 3.73 -10.30 -26.98
C TYR A 35 3.87 -11.77 -27.39
N PHE A 36 3.85 -12.71 -26.44
CA PHE A 36 4.03 -14.14 -26.68
C PHE A 36 2.77 -14.92 -26.31
N GLU A 37 2.19 -15.64 -27.27
CA GLU A 37 0.91 -16.34 -27.09
C GLU A 37 0.95 -17.41 -25.97
N THR A 38 2.08 -18.12 -25.83
CA THR A 38 2.30 -19.13 -24.79
C THR A 38 2.43 -18.53 -23.38
N LEU A 39 2.90 -17.27 -23.28
CA LEU A 39 3.08 -16.56 -22.01
C LEU A 39 1.85 -15.71 -21.65
N LYS A 40 0.86 -15.61 -22.54
CA LYS A 40 -0.34 -14.79 -22.35
C LYS A 40 -1.11 -15.15 -21.09
N MET A 41 -1.24 -16.43 -20.77
CA MET A 41 -1.91 -16.89 -19.54
C MET A 41 -1.19 -16.41 -18.27
N TRP A 42 0.15 -16.45 -18.28
CA TRP A 42 1.00 -15.95 -17.20
C TRP A 42 0.91 -14.44 -17.08
N GLY A 43 0.92 -13.72 -18.21
CA GLY A 43 0.73 -12.28 -18.27
C GLY A 43 -0.62 -11.82 -17.70
N VAL A 44 -1.71 -12.51 -18.05
CA VAL A 44 -3.05 -12.22 -17.50
C VAL A 44 -3.09 -12.43 -15.99
N THR A 45 -2.50 -13.52 -15.49
CA THR A 45 -2.45 -13.80 -14.05
C THR A 45 -1.67 -12.72 -13.30
N LEU A 46 -0.52 -12.29 -13.83
CA LEU A 46 0.26 -11.17 -13.28
C LEU A 46 -0.52 -9.85 -13.31
N PHE A 47 -1.32 -9.62 -14.35
CA PHE A 47 -2.15 -8.41 -14.47
C PHE A 47 -3.29 -8.38 -13.44
N VAL A 48 -3.94 -9.53 -13.21
CA VAL A 48 -4.96 -9.68 -12.16
C VAL A 48 -4.35 -9.45 -10.78
N LEU A 49 -3.20 -10.07 -10.50
CA LEU A 49 -2.51 -9.86 -9.23
C LEU A 49 -2.06 -8.39 -9.05
N GLY A 50 -1.54 -7.77 -10.11
CA GLY A 50 -1.22 -6.34 -10.10
C GLY A 50 -2.46 -5.46 -9.86
N SER A 51 -3.62 -5.83 -10.40
CA SER A 51 -4.87 -5.09 -10.17
C SER A 51 -5.29 -5.14 -8.70
N VAL A 52 -5.23 -6.30 -8.06
CA VAL A 52 -5.49 -6.44 -6.61
C VAL A 52 -4.48 -5.61 -5.80
N GLN A 53 -3.22 -5.61 -6.22
CA GLN A 53 -2.15 -4.88 -5.55
C GLN A 53 -2.29 -3.35 -5.69
N MET A 54 -2.90 -2.87 -6.78
CA MET A 54 -3.30 -1.46 -6.91
C MET A 54 -4.34 -1.04 -5.86
N LEU A 55 -5.22 -1.94 -5.41
CA LEU A 55 -6.18 -1.66 -4.32
C LEU A 55 -5.53 -1.58 -2.94
N ILE A 56 -4.34 -2.18 -2.76
CA ILE A 56 -3.61 -2.12 -1.49
C ILE A 56 -3.15 -0.68 -1.20
N ARG A 57 -2.69 0.06 -2.22
CA ARG A 57 -2.28 1.47 -2.10
C ARG A 57 -3.34 2.40 -1.46
N PRO A 58 -4.58 2.48 -1.99
CA PRO A 58 -5.63 3.31 -1.39
C PRO A 58 -6.10 2.75 -0.05
N THR A 59 -6.14 1.43 0.15
CA THR A 59 -6.56 0.83 1.42
C THR A 59 -5.66 1.26 2.57
N ILE A 60 -4.34 1.25 2.36
CA ILE A 60 -3.36 1.66 3.38
C ILE A 60 -3.42 3.17 3.60
N ARG A 61 -3.53 3.97 2.53
CA ARG A 61 -3.72 5.42 2.66
C ARG A 61 -5.00 5.76 3.45
N LEU A 62 -6.07 5.00 3.25
CA LEU A 62 -7.34 5.15 3.95
C LEU A 62 -7.19 4.84 5.45
N VAL A 63 -6.54 3.73 5.79
CA VAL A 63 -6.24 3.35 7.19
C VAL A 63 -5.36 4.41 7.86
N HIS A 64 -4.35 4.92 7.16
CA HIS A 64 -3.49 5.98 7.68
C HIS A 64 -4.25 7.28 7.93
N HIS A 65 -5.17 7.66 7.02
CA HIS A 65 -6.05 8.81 7.20
C HIS A 65 -6.99 8.66 8.40
N PHE A 66 -7.53 7.45 8.62
CA PHE A 66 -8.36 7.14 9.78
C PHE A 66 -7.56 7.24 11.08
N GLN A 67 -6.34 6.72 11.12
CA GLN A 67 -5.47 6.76 12.30
C GLN A 67 -5.05 8.20 12.65
N LEU A 68 -4.67 9.01 11.64
CA LEU A 68 -4.30 10.41 11.83
C LEU A 68 -5.46 11.26 12.36
N ARG A 69 -6.69 11.00 11.91
CA ARG A 69 -7.85 11.80 12.32
C ARG A 69 -8.11 11.73 13.84
N ASN A 70 -7.82 10.60 14.47
CA ASN A 70 -7.96 10.46 15.92
C ASN A 70 -6.88 11.23 16.69
N GLU A 71 -5.68 11.40 16.13
CA GLU A 71 -4.58 12.09 16.82
C GLU A 71 -4.70 13.62 16.72
N TYR A 72 -5.37 14.14 15.69
CA TYR A 72 -5.66 15.57 15.59
C TYR A 72 -6.75 16.03 16.58
N GLU A 73 -7.79 15.24 16.86
CA GLU A 73 -8.85 15.64 17.79
C GLU A 73 -8.32 15.87 19.22
N ASP A 74 -7.40 15.02 19.69
CA ASP A 74 -6.77 15.15 21.01
C ASP A 74 -5.88 16.42 21.14
N GLU A 75 -5.21 16.85 20.07
CA GLU A 75 -4.40 18.07 20.07
C GLU A 75 -5.24 19.35 20.01
N TYR A 76 -6.37 19.34 19.28
CA TYR A 76 -7.28 20.48 19.21
C TYR A 76 -7.96 20.74 20.56
N GLU A 77 -8.40 19.69 21.28
CA GLU A 77 -9.02 19.85 22.60
C GLU A 77 -8.02 20.34 23.66
N ARG A 78 -6.77 19.85 23.63
CA ARG A 78 -5.69 20.33 24.52
C ARG A 78 -5.37 21.81 24.32
N LYS A 79 -5.39 22.30 23.09
CA LYS A 79 -5.01 23.69 22.75
C LYS A 79 -6.16 24.68 22.97
N ASN A 80 -7.41 24.23 22.91
CA ASN A 80 -8.59 25.05 23.15
C ASN A 80 -9.03 25.10 24.63
N ASN A 81 -8.48 24.21 25.46
CA ASN A 81 -8.73 24.16 26.92
C ASN A 81 -7.52 24.65 27.76
N SER A 82 -6.63 25.44 27.15
CA SER A 82 -5.51 26.14 27.79
C SER A 82 -5.54 27.62 27.43
#